data_AF-A0A3S4I1K3-F1
#
_entry.id   AF-A0A3S4I1K3-F1
#
_cell.length_a   1.000
_cell.length_b   1.000
_cell.length_c   1.000
_cell.angle_alpha   90.00
_cell.angle_beta   90.00
_cell.angle_gamma   90.00
#
_symmetry.space_group_name_H-M   'P 1'
#
loop_
_entity.id
_entity.type
_entity.pdbx_description
1 polymer ?
#
loop_
_entity_poly.entity_id
_entity_poly.type
_entity_poly.pdbx_seq_one_letter_code
_entity_poly.pdbx_strand_id
1 'polypeptide(L)'
;MAYAKIKNIIERNVTSGLIYLPSSARDLNNPQIDQYLAKYVRGSNGMDHVERIKILKLMWDAIGSEFGGRHELYEINYSGSQDEIRLQCLRQAQSSGNMDKMMAMVDRCLSEYDQNGWTVSHLHNNDDINQLDKLLK
;
A
#
# COMPACT_ATOMS: atom_id res chain seq x y z
N MET A 1 -5.33 0.18 -0.07
CA MET A 1 -5.43 1.57 0.41
C MET A 1 -4.01 2.11 0.62
N ALA A 2 -3.61 3.13 -0.14
CA ALA A 2 -2.23 3.61 -0.17
C ALA A 2 -1.81 4.34 1.12
N TYR A 3 -2.67 5.24 1.63
CA TYR A 3 -2.35 6.12 2.76
C TYR A 3 -1.93 5.36 4.02
N ALA A 4 -2.74 4.39 4.47
CA ALA A 4 -2.44 3.55 5.63
C ALA A 4 -1.10 2.80 5.50
N LYS A 5 -0.76 2.35 4.28
CA LYS A 5 0.53 1.68 4.03
C LYS A 5 1.70 2.66 4.09
N ILE A 6 1.54 3.88 3.58
CA ILE A 6 2.56 4.94 3.66
C ILE A 6 2.81 5.32 5.12
N LYS A 7 1.76 5.57 5.92
CA LYS A 7 1.90 5.85 7.36
C LYS A 7 2.67 4.73 8.07
N ASN A 8 2.30 3.48 7.83
CA ASN A 8 3.01 2.33 8.40
C ASN A 8 4.48 2.25 7.96
N ILE A 9 4.79 2.59 6.70
CA ILE A 9 6.16 2.67 6.20
C ILE A 9 6.96 3.75 6.94
N ILE A 10 6.38 4.92 7.18
CA ILE A 10 7.04 6.00 7.93
C ILE A 10 7.31 5.56 9.36
N GLU A 11 6.29 5.07 10.08
CA GLU A 11 6.43 4.65 11.48
C GLU A 11 7.47 3.53 11.67
N ARG A 12 7.48 2.52 10.78
CA ARG A 12 8.40 1.39 10.89
C ARG A 12 9.84 1.67 10.45
N ASN A 13 10.10 2.78 9.74
CA ASN A 13 11.45 3.16 9.30
C ASN A 13 12.02 4.33 10.11
N VAL A 14 11.22 5.35 10.43
CA VAL A 14 11.68 6.48 11.25
C VAL A 14 11.72 6.10 12.73
N THR A 15 10.84 5.20 13.16
CA THR A 15 10.86 4.54 14.48
C THR A 15 11.01 5.53 15.65
N SER A 16 12.03 5.34 16.50
CA SER A 16 12.28 6.14 17.69
C SER A 16 12.59 7.61 17.38
N GLY A 17 12.94 7.95 16.14
CA GLY A 17 13.15 9.34 15.72
C GLY A 17 11.92 10.23 15.94
N LEU A 18 10.71 9.67 15.88
CA LEU A 18 9.48 10.43 16.05
C LEU A 18 9.08 10.65 17.51
N ILE A 19 9.64 9.89 18.46
CA ILE A 19 9.34 10.02 19.89
C ILE A 19 10.50 10.63 20.68
N TYR A 20 11.73 10.57 20.15
CA TYR A 20 12.93 11.14 20.78
C TYR A 20 13.12 12.62 20.43
N LEU A 21 12.11 13.44 20.77
CA LEU A 21 12.07 14.89 20.47
C LEU A 21 11.79 15.69 21.75
N PRO A 22 12.37 16.89 21.92
CA PRO A 22 12.04 17.76 23.05
C PRO A 22 10.58 18.25 22.96
N SER A 23 10.05 18.74 24.07
CA SER A 23 8.65 19.13 24.18
C SER A 23 8.32 20.32 23.29
N SER A 24 9.19 21.34 23.26
CA SER A 24 8.87 22.65 22.71
C SER A 24 10.10 23.35 22.13
N ALA A 25 9.87 24.36 21.28
CA ALA A 25 10.90 25.33 20.91
C ALA A 25 11.48 26.06 22.13
N ARG A 26 10.74 26.11 23.26
CA ARG A 26 11.24 26.65 24.53
C ARG A 26 12.45 25.88 25.08
N ASP A 27 12.57 24.57 24.77
CA ASP A 27 13.72 23.76 25.17
C ASP A 27 14.99 24.17 24.40
N LEU A 28 14.85 24.56 23.12
CA LEU A 28 15.94 25.10 22.30
C LEU A 28 16.36 26.52 22.75
N ASN A 29 15.42 27.28 23.31
CA ASN A 29 15.67 28.64 23.81
C ASN A 29 16.15 28.67 25.28
N ASN A 30 16.28 27.51 25.93
CA ASN A 30 16.85 27.39 27.27
C ASN A 30 18.28 26.83 27.17
N PRO A 31 19.33 27.64 27.37
CA PRO A 31 20.72 27.19 27.23
C PRO A 31 21.07 25.97 28.10
N GLN A 32 20.42 25.80 29.25
CA GLN A 32 20.66 24.66 30.14
C GLN A 32 20.18 23.33 29.53
N ILE A 33 19.13 23.37 28.70
CA ILE A 33 18.57 22.20 28.01
C ILE A 33 19.20 22.06 26.62
N ASP A 34 19.32 23.17 25.89
CA ASP A 34 19.79 23.20 24.50
C ASP A 34 21.21 22.63 24.35
N GLN A 35 22.11 22.85 25.32
CA GLN A 35 23.44 22.23 25.32
C GLN A 35 23.40 20.69 25.23
N TYR A 36 22.37 20.05 25.81
CA TYR A 36 22.18 18.61 25.75
C TYR A 36 21.53 18.19 24.44
N LEU A 37 20.60 19.00 23.91
CA LEU A 37 19.98 18.75 22.61
C LEU A 37 21.02 18.83 21.48
N ALA A 38 21.89 19.83 21.51
CA ALA A 38 23.00 20.00 20.56
C ALA A 38 23.95 18.81 20.55
N LYS A 39 24.19 18.18 21.71
CA LYS A 39 25.09 17.03 21.84
C LYS A 39 24.42 15.69 21.51
N TYR A 40 23.21 15.46 22.01
CA TYR A 40 22.57 14.13 22.01
C TYR A 40 21.43 13.98 21.00
N VAL A 41 20.89 15.07 20.47
CA VAL A 41 19.77 15.08 19.52
C VAL A 41 20.20 15.72 18.19
N ARG A 42 21.48 15.65 17.83
CA ARG A 42 21.99 16.10 16.52
C ARG A 42 21.55 15.18 15.39
N GLY A 43 21.52 15.72 14.18
CA GLY A 43 21.29 14.94 12.96
C GLY A 43 22.48 14.04 12.59
N SER A 44 22.20 13.09 11.70
CA SER A 44 23.24 12.28 11.06
C SER A 44 24.02 13.14 10.05
N ASN A 45 25.25 12.72 9.74
CA ASN A 45 26.06 13.32 8.66
C ASN A 45 26.26 14.85 8.77
N GLY A 46 26.39 15.38 9.99
CA GLY A 46 26.72 16.79 10.23
C GLY A 46 25.53 17.75 10.32
N MET A 47 24.29 17.27 10.22
CA MET A 47 23.09 18.09 10.47
C MET A 47 22.99 18.47 11.96
N ASP A 48 22.67 19.74 12.24
CA ASP A 48 22.49 20.23 13.61
C ASP A 48 21.17 19.73 14.23
N HIS A 49 21.01 19.92 15.55
CA HIS A 49 19.84 19.44 16.28
C HIS A 49 18.57 20.23 15.98
N VAL A 50 18.66 21.53 15.70
CA VAL A 50 17.49 22.37 15.39
C VAL A 50 16.83 21.87 14.11
N GLU A 51 17.62 21.65 13.06
CA GLU A 51 17.09 21.17 11.78
C GLU A 51 16.56 19.73 11.90
N ARG A 52 17.27 18.83 12.60
CA ARG A 52 16.78 17.46 12.85
C ARG A 52 15.43 17.48 13.58
N ILE A 53 15.31 18.24 14.67
CA ILE A 53 14.08 18.31 15.48
C ILE A 53 12.94 18.90 14.65
N LYS A 54 13.21 19.92 13.84
CA LYS A 54 12.23 20.54 12.95
C LYS A 54 11.65 19.57 11.93
N ILE A 55 12.50 18.81 11.24
CA ILE A 55 12.08 17.79 10.25
C ILE A 55 11.22 16.71 10.93
N LEU A 56 11.65 16.20 12.08
CA LEU A 56 10.96 15.09 12.73
C LEU A 56 9.66 15.53 13.41
N LYS A 57 9.57 16.75 13.96
CA LYS A 57 8.29 17.30 14.44
C LYS A 57 7.31 17.56 13.31
N LEU A 58 7.77 18.04 12.14
CA LEU A 58 6.93 18.19 10.95
C LEU A 58 6.33 16.84 10.52
N MET A 59 7.18 15.80 10.46
CA MET A 59 6.71 14.46 10.14
C MET A 59 5.72 13.93 11.19
N TRP A 60 6.01 14.13 12.48
CA TRP A 60 5.11 13.71 13.55
C TRP A 60 3.74 14.39 13.45
N ASP A 61 3.70 15.69 13.15
CA ASP A 61 2.43 16.39 13.00
C ASP A 61 1.63 15.92 11.77
N ALA A 62 2.32 15.46 10.72
CA ALA A 62 1.68 14.90 9.54
C ALA A 62 0.98 13.54 9.78
N ILE A 63 1.44 12.72 10.75
CA ILE A 63 0.94 11.34 10.91
C ILE A 63 0.53 10.91 12.33
N GLY A 64 1.04 11.57 13.37
CA GLY A 64 0.96 11.12 14.77
C GLY A 64 0.33 12.11 15.74
N SER A 65 0.22 13.40 15.39
CA SER A 65 -0.62 14.33 16.14
C SER A 65 -2.10 14.04 15.93
N GLU A 66 -2.98 14.69 16.71
CA GLU A 66 -4.43 14.61 16.49
C GLU A 66 -4.82 15.06 15.08
N PHE A 67 -4.12 16.06 14.53
CA PHE A 67 -4.29 16.49 13.14
C PHE A 67 -3.92 15.36 12.16
N GLY A 68 -2.76 14.72 12.34
CA GLY A 68 -2.35 13.57 11.54
C GLY A 68 -3.30 12.38 11.64
N GLY A 69 -3.79 12.06 12.85
CA GLY A 69 -4.77 11.00 13.08
C GLY A 69 -6.13 11.30 12.42
N ARG A 70 -6.60 12.55 12.49
CA ARG A 70 -7.79 13.00 11.75
C ARG A 70 -7.59 12.87 10.24
N HIS A 71 -6.40 13.22 9.73
CA HIS A 71 -6.08 13.08 8.31
C HIS A 71 -6.07 11.61 7.88
N GLU A 72 -5.55 10.70 8.69
CA GLU A 72 -5.66 9.26 8.43
C GLU A 72 -7.13 8.83 8.34
N LEU A 73 -7.96 9.16 9.33
CA LEU A 73 -9.38 8.80 9.31
C LEU A 73 -10.10 9.31 8.05
N TYR A 74 -9.75 10.53 7.64
CA TYR A 74 -10.28 11.18 6.44
C TYR A 74 -9.88 10.42 5.16
N GLU A 75 -8.58 10.21 4.91
CA GLU A 75 -8.09 9.59 3.67
C GLU A 75 -8.55 8.14 3.51
N ILE A 76 -8.86 7.46 4.61
CA ILE A 76 -9.37 6.08 4.61
C ILE A 76 -10.86 6.04 4.18
N ASN A 77 -11.66 7.02 4.57
CA ASN A 77 -13.12 6.90 4.55
C ASN A 77 -13.88 8.02 3.82
N TYR A 78 -13.22 9.11 3.42
CA TYR A 78 -13.90 10.29 2.89
C TYR A 78 -14.78 9.99 1.66
N SER A 79 -14.32 9.11 0.76
CA SER A 79 -15.05 8.72 -0.45
C SER A 79 -16.08 7.60 -0.23
N GLY A 80 -16.21 7.07 0.99
CA GLY A 80 -17.15 5.99 1.32
C GLY A 80 -16.50 4.86 2.11
N SER A 81 -17.33 3.88 2.49
CA SER A 81 -16.86 2.65 3.14
C SER A 81 -16.01 1.81 2.18
N GLN A 82 -15.23 0.88 2.73
CA GLN A 82 -14.35 0.01 1.95
C GLN A 82 -15.11 -0.83 0.91
N ASP A 83 -16.32 -1.26 1.25
CA ASP A 83 -17.15 -2.05 0.34
C ASP A 83 -17.76 -1.15 -0.73
N GLU A 84 -18.27 0.03 -0.36
CA GLU A 84 -18.97 0.90 -1.31
C GLU A 84 -18.03 1.39 -2.42
N ILE A 85 -16.78 1.77 -2.10
CA ILE A 85 -15.81 2.17 -3.13
C ILE A 85 -15.47 1.02 -4.10
N ARG A 86 -15.50 -0.24 -3.63
CA ARG A 86 -15.25 -1.43 -4.46
C ARG A 86 -16.47 -1.78 -5.30
N LEU A 87 -17.66 -1.67 -4.74
CA LEU A 87 -18.92 -1.87 -5.46
C LEU A 87 -19.10 -0.83 -6.56
N GLN A 88 -18.80 0.44 -6.30
CA GLN A 88 -18.83 1.49 -7.34
C GLN A 88 -17.82 1.21 -8.46
N CYS A 89 -16.61 0.76 -8.12
CA CYS A 89 -15.60 0.37 -9.10
C CYS A 89 -16.09 -0.79 -9.99
N LEU A 90 -16.67 -1.84 -9.39
CA LEU A 90 -17.25 -2.96 -10.12
C LEU A 90 -18.42 -2.51 -11.01
N ARG A 91 -19.35 -1.74 -10.46
CA ARG A 91 -20.52 -1.22 -11.19
C ARG A 91 -20.09 -0.39 -12.40
N GLN A 92 -19.04 0.43 -12.27
CA GLN A 92 -18.50 1.20 -13.39
C GLN A 92 -17.93 0.30 -14.48
N ALA A 93 -17.20 -0.76 -14.11
CA ALA A 93 -16.64 -1.71 -15.07
C ALA A 93 -17.76 -2.45 -15.83
N GLN A 94 -18.85 -2.80 -15.14
CA GLN A 94 -20.04 -3.40 -15.75
C GLN A 94 -20.79 -2.42 -16.65
N SER A 95 -21.16 -1.23 -16.14
CA SER A 95 -21.99 -0.26 -16.88
C SER A 95 -21.28 0.36 -18.08
N SER A 96 -19.95 0.40 -18.09
CA SER A 96 -19.15 0.86 -19.23
C SER A 96 -18.93 -0.20 -20.32
N GLY A 97 -19.35 -1.45 -20.08
CA GLY A 97 -19.10 -2.58 -20.98
C GLY A 97 -17.65 -3.10 -20.93
N ASN A 98 -16.81 -2.60 -20.02
CA ASN A 98 -15.45 -3.12 -19.83
C ASN A 98 -15.48 -4.57 -19.32
N MET A 99 -16.42 -4.89 -18.44
CA MET A 99 -16.61 -6.26 -17.95
C MET A 99 -16.98 -7.22 -19.08
N ASP A 100 -17.89 -6.82 -19.97
CA ASP A 100 -18.29 -7.67 -21.10
C ASP A 100 -17.13 -7.93 -22.06
N LYS A 101 -16.26 -6.93 -22.31
CA LYS A 101 -15.04 -7.11 -23.11
C LYS A 101 -14.06 -8.08 -22.47
N MET A 102 -13.90 -8.02 -21.15
CA MET A 102 -13.07 -8.97 -20.41
C MET A 102 -13.66 -10.38 -20.50
N MET A 103 -14.97 -10.52 -20.32
CA MET A 103 -15.66 -11.80 -20.40
C MET A 103 -15.63 -12.41 -21.79
N ALA A 104 -15.76 -11.61 -22.86
CA ALA A 104 -15.66 -12.12 -24.23
C ALA A 104 -14.29 -12.79 -24.51
N MET A 105 -13.21 -12.30 -23.91
CA MET A 105 -11.90 -12.95 -24.00
C MET A 105 -11.87 -14.28 -23.24
N VAL A 106 -12.50 -14.33 -22.06
CA VAL A 106 -12.66 -15.56 -21.26
C VAL A 106 -13.51 -16.58 -22.03
N ASP A 107 -14.65 -16.17 -22.56
CA ASP A 107 -15.57 -17.01 -23.33
C ASP A 107 -14.88 -17.58 -24.56
N ARG A 108 -14.08 -16.77 -25.28
CA ARG A 108 -13.27 -17.27 -26.38
C ARG A 108 -12.30 -18.35 -25.91
N CYS A 109 -11.56 -18.13 -24.82
CA CYS A 109 -10.64 -19.14 -24.29
C CYS A 109 -11.36 -20.44 -23.89
N LEU A 110 -12.51 -20.33 -23.23
CA LEU A 110 -13.34 -21.50 -22.85
C LEU A 110 -13.94 -22.21 -24.05
N SER A 111 -14.17 -21.51 -25.17
CA SER A 111 -14.69 -22.12 -26.40
C SER A 111 -13.67 -22.97 -27.16
N GLU A 112 -12.38 -22.84 -26.83
CA GLU A 112 -11.28 -23.51 -27.56
C GLU A 112 -11.00 -24.94 -27.07
N TYR A 113 -11.70 -25.42 -26.04
CA TYR A 113 -11.62 -26.80 -25.55
C TYR A 113 -12.93 -27.28 -24.94
N ASP A 114 -13.08 -28.60 -24.84
CA ASP A 114 -14.09 -29.23 -24.01
C ASP A 114 -13.51 -30.44 -23.26
N GLN A 115 -14.38 -31.20 -22.60
CA GLN A 115 -14.00 -32.40 -21.84
C GLN A 115 -13.33 -33.51 -22.67
N ASN A 116 -13.33 -33.41 -24.02
CA ASN A 116 -12.74 -34.37 -24.94
C ASN A 116 -11.46 -33.87 -25.62
N GLY A 117 -11.00 -32.64 -25.34
CA GLY A 117 -9.76 -32.08 -25.90
C GLY A 117 -9.94 -30.70 -26.54
N TRP A 118 -9.00 -30.32 -27.41
CA TRP A 118 -9.02 -29.05 -28.11
C TRP A 118 -10.07 -29.03 -29.23
N THR A 119 -10.81 -27.93 -29.35
CA THR A 119 -11.77 -27.69 -30.45
C THR A 119 -11.16 -26.86 -31.60
N VAL A 120 -9.98 -26.27 -31.37
CA VAL A 120 -9.22 -25.52 -32.36
C VAL A 120 -8.16 -26.40 -33.05
N SER A 121 -7.98 -26.20 -34.36
CA SER A 121 -7.18 -27.09 -35.21
C SER A 121 -5.66 -26.93 -35.12
N HIS A 122 -5.17 -25.89 -34.44
CA HIS A 122 -3.74 -25.56 -34.39
C HIS A 122 -3.01 -26.17 -33.18
N LEU A 123 -3.74 -26.80 -32.26
CA LEU A 123 -3.19 -27.45 -31.06
C LEU A 123 -3.19 -28.96 -31.23
N HIS A 124 -2.25 -29.62 -30.55
CA HIS A 124 -2.16 -31.07 -30.50
C HIS A 124 -2.99 -31.61 -29.34
N ASN A 125 -3.91 -32.54 -29.61
CA ASN A 125 -4.53 -33.34 -28.56
C ASN A 125 -3.50 -34.27 -27.92
N ASN A 126 -3.81 -34.76 -26.71
CA ASN A 126 -2.88 -35.51 -25.88
C ASN A 126 -2.99 -37.03 -26.00
N ASP A 127 -3.78 -37.56 -26.95
CA ASP A 127 -4.05 -39.00 -27.11
C ASP A 127 -2.78 -39.84 -27.31
N ASP A 128 -1.75 -39.27 -27.94
CA ASP A 128 -0.47 -39.93 -28.23
C ASP A 128 0.46 -40.04 -27.01
N ILE A 129 0.28 -39.18 -26.01
CA ILE A 129 1.14 -39.09 -24.83
C ILE A 129 0.44 -39.43 -23.51
N ASN A 130 -0.89 -39.39 -23.43
CA ASN A 130 -1.62 -39.69 -22.21
C ASN A 130 -1.48 -41.17 -21.83
N GLN A 131 -1.01 -41.46 -20.60
CA GLN A 131 -0.72 -42.82 -20.14
C GLN A 131 -1.71 -43.36 -19.10
N LEU A 132 -2.80 -42.63 -18.80
CA LEU A 132 -3.73 -43.02 -17.73
C LEU A 132 -4.29 -44.43 -17.95
N ASP A 133 -4.65 -44.75 -19.19
CA ASP A 133 -5.11 -46.08 -19.57
C ASP A 133 -4.10 -47.19 -19.33
N LYS A 134 -2.79 -46.93 -19.49
CA LYS A 134 -1.74 -47.95 -19.26
C LYS A 134 -1.39 -48.11 -17.78
N LEU A 135 -1.67 -47.10 -16.97
CA LEU A 135 -1.35 -47.10 -15.54
C LEU A 135 -2.52 -47.62 -14.68
N LEU A 136 -3.76 -47.49 -15.16
CA LEU A 136 -4.98 -47.75 -14.38
C LEU A 136 -5.84 -48.90 -14.92
N LYS A 137 -5.49 -49.49 -16.06
CA LYS A 137 -6.07 -50.77 -16.55
C LYS A 137 -5.14 -51.92 -16.22
#